data_AF-A0A7S0YAB0-F1
#
_entry.id   AF-A0A7S0YAB0-F1
#
_cell.length_a   1.000
_cell.length_b   1.000
_cell.length_c   1.000
_cell.angle_alpha   90.00
_cell.angle_beta   90.00
_cell.angle_gamma   90.00
#
_symmetry.space_group_name_H-M   'P 1'
#
loop_
_entity.id
_entity.type
_entity.pdbx_description
1 polymer ?
#
loop_
_entity_poly.entity_id
_entity_poly.type
_entity_poly.pdbx_seq_one_letter_code
_entity_poly.pdbx_strand_id
1 'polypeptide(L)'
;MDYPRTVDEIFHDYEKRREGILKALTDDVDEFFSQADPDRENLCLYGQRDGTWTLDLPADEVPSELPEPSLGLNFARDGMQKREWLSLVAVHSDAWLIAVAFFYGVKLDALGRARLFAQINSLPTLFEVISKQYGKKIPPIMQNVAPTSVPPAKKKKIERPTESSAPSGRPLRADDLTPLLKGRQAELFWPDNKLWYLVEIIAYNPKVKQAKIVYASGEEEDLEMDEILREGHMHLL
;
A
#
# COMPACT_ATOMS: atom_id res chain seq x y z
N MET A 1 -4.62 25.33 -24.66
CA MET A 1 -4.88 25.65 -23.25
C MET A 1 -3.55 25.96 -22.60
N ASP A 2 -3.49 26.90 -21.65
CA ASP A 2 -2.23 27.19 -20.97
C ASP A 2 -1.96 26.10 -19.91
N TYR A 3 -0.77 25.51 -19.96
CA TYR A 3 -0.30 24.58 -18.93
C TYR A 3 0.03 25.35 -17.65
N PRO A 4 -0.18 24.76 -16.46
CA PRO A 4 0.16 25.44 -15.21
C PRO A 4 1.68 25.66 -15.12
N ARG A 5 2.12 26.85 -14.72
CA ARG A 5 3.55 27.24 -14.71
C ARG A 5 4.03 27.71 -13.35
N THR A 6 3.14 28.26 -12.54
CA THR A 6 3.45 28.70 -11.18
C THR A 6 3.16 27.60 -10.16
N VAL A 7 3.75 27.70 -8.97
CA VAL A 7 3.51 26.76 -7.87
C VAL A 7 2.01 26.61 -7.58
N ASP A 8 1.30 27.73 -7.47
CA ASP A 8 -0.13 27.73 -7.13
C ASP A 8 -1.01 27.17 -8.26
N GLU A 9 -0.69 27.45 -9.53
CA GLU A 9 -1.41 26.86 -10.67
C GLU A 9 -1.19 25.34 -10.75
N ILE A 10 0.04 24.87 -10.49
CA ILE A 10 0.37 23.44 -10.52
C ILE A 10 -0.30 22.73 -9.34
N PHE A 11 -0.29 23.33 -8.15
CA PHE A 11 -1.00 22.79 -7.00
C PHE A 11 -2.51 22.75 -7.22
N HIS A 12 -3.10 23.79 -7.84
CA HIS A 12 -4.52 23.78 -8.18
C HIS A 12 -4.88 22.68 -9.19
N ASP A 13 -4.02 22.45 -10.20
CA ASP A 13 -4.17 21.34 -11.14
C ASP A 13 -4.13 19.99 -10.41
N TYR A 14 -3.16 19.81 -9.51
CA TYR A 14 -3.06 18.63 -8.64
C TYR A 14 -4.32 18.42 -7.80
N GLU A 15 -4.82 19.46 -7.14
CA GLU A 15 -6.04 19.40 -6.32
C GLU A 15 -7.24 18.94 -7.13
N LYS A 16 -7.43 19.47 -8.35
CA LYS A 16 -8.54 19.09 -9.20
C LYS A 16 -8.47 17.65 -9.67
N ARG A 17 -7.31 17.20 -10.14
CA ARG A 17 -7.13 15.81 -10.54
C ARG A 17 -7.32 14.85 -9.37
N ARG A 18 -6.80 15.23 -8.19
CA ARG A 18 -6.99 14.49 -6.93
C ARG A 18 -8.47 14.43 -6.55
N GLU A 19 -9.21 15.53 -6.68
CA GLU A 19 -10.65 15.59 -6.42
C GLU A 19 -11.42 14.59 -7.31
N GLY A 20 -11.11 14.56 -8.61
CA GLY A 20 -11.72 13.62 -9.55
C GLY A 20 -11.47 12.17 -9.17
N ILE A 21 -10.21 11.81 -8.92
CA ILE A 21 -9.86 10.44 -8.52
C ILE A 21 -10.49 10.07 -7.17
N LEU A 22 -10.51 11.01 -6.22
CA LEU A 22 -11.13 10.75 -4.92
C LEU A 22 -12.62 10.41 -5.09
N LYS A 23 -13.36 11.16 -5.92
CA LYS A 23 -14.75 10.84 -6.25
C LYS A 23 -14.90 9.45 -6.84
N ALA A 24 -14.03 9.06 -7.79
CA ALA A 24 -14.02 7.71 -8.37
C ALA A 24 -13.89 6.61 -7.32
N LEU A 25 -13.07 6.85 -6.29
CA LEU A 25 -12.77 5.88 -5.24
C LEU A 25 -13.73 5.93 -4.04
N THR A 26 -14.56 6.99 -3.92
CA THR A 26 -15.52 7.17 -2.82
C THR A 26 -16.95 7.24 -3.31
N ASP A 27 -17.33 8.34 -3.95
CA ASP A 27 -18.71 8.71 -4.22
C ASP A 27 -19.26 7.91 -5.40
N ASP A 28 -18.42 7.71 -6.42
CA ASP A 28 -18.75 7.02 -7.67
C ASP A 28 -18.16 5.59 -7.71
N VAL A 29 -17.85 5.02 -6.53
CA VAL A 29 -17.11 3.75 -6.43
C VAL A 29 -17.77 2.58 -7.14
N ASP A 30 -19.11 2.54 -7.19
CA ASP A 30 -19.84 1.47 -7.86
C ASP A 30 -19.85 1.65 -9.38
N GLU A 31 -19.91 2.90 -9.86
CA GLU A 31 -19.76 3.22 -11.28
C GLU A 31 -18.33 2.90 -11.75
N PHE A 32 -17.33 3.36 -11.01
CA PHE A 32 -15.93 3.06 -11.26
C PHE A 32 -15.65 1.55 -11.30
N PHE A 33 -16.12 0.80 -10.29
CA PHE A 33 -15.94 -0.64 -10.22
C PHE A 33 -16.60 -1.39 -11.39
N SER A 34 -17.78 -0.94 -11.81
CA SER A 34 -18.52 -1.48 -12.95
C SER A 34 -17.79 -1.24 -14.27
N GLN A 35 -17.27 -0.02 -14.48
CA GLN A 35 -16.55 0.36 -15.70
C GLN A 35 -15.17 -0.31 -15.83
N ALA A 36 -14.52 -0.65 -14.70
CA ALA A 36 -13.22 -1.32 -14.64
C ALA A 36 -13.33 -2.83 -14.95
N ASP A 37 -13.93 -3.18 -16.08
CA ASP A 37 -14.16 -4.56 -16.51
C ASP A 37 -12.84 -5.28 -16.89
N PRO A 38 -12.47 -6.41 -16.24
CA PRO A 38 -11.28 -7.19 -16.57
C PRO A 38 -11.28 -7.78 -17.98
N ASP A 39 -12.46 -7.95 -18.61
CA ASP A 39 -12.57 -8.46 -19.98
C ASP A 39 -12.31 -7.37 -21.04
N ARG A 40 -12.17 -6.11 -20.62
CA ARG A 40 -11.74 -5.01 -21.50
C ARG A 40 -10.23 -4.94 -21.57
N GLU A 41 -9.75 -4.21 -22.58
CA GLU A 41 -8.33 -3.84 -22.71
C GLU A 41 -7.81 -3.14 -21.44
N ASN A 42 -6.48 -3.05 -21.30
CA ASN A 42 -5.86 -2.55 -20.09
C ASN A 42 -6.20 -1.07 -19.87
N LEU A 43 -7.07 -0.81 -18.89
CA LEU A 43 -7.56 0.54 -18.59
C LEU A 43 -6.66 1.26 -17.59
N CYS A 44 -6.71 2.58 -17.68
CA CYS A 44 -6.03 3.55 -16.82
C CYS A 44 -7.07 4.47 -16.16
N LEU A 45 -6.88 4.82 -14.89
CA LEU A 45 -7.69 5.83 -14.21
C LEU A 45 -7.03 7.20 -14.33
N TYR A 46 -7.75 8.17 -14.89
CA TYR A 46 -7.30 9.55 -15.06
C TYR A 46 -8.11 10.50 -14.19
N GLY A 47 -7.40 11.38 -13.46
CA GLY A 47 -7.99 12.58 -12.88
C GLY A 47 -7.88 13.75 -13.85
N GLN A 48 -8.98 14.44 -14.11
CA GLN A 48 -9.05 15.55 -15.06
C GLN A 48 -8.90 16.92 -14.38
N ARG A 49 -8.50 17.92 -15.16
CA ARG A 49 -8.25 19.29 -14.68
C ARG A 49 -9.51 20.01 -14.18
N ASP A 50 -10.68 19.51 -14.55
CA ASP A 50 -11.99 20.05 -14.13
C ASP A 50 -12.54 19.39 -12.86
N GLY A 51 -11.82 18.41 -12.28
CA GLY A 51 -12.27 17.68 -11.10
C GLY A 51 -13.17 16.48 -11.39
N THR A 52 -13.22 16.03 -12.64
CA THR A 52 -13.83 14.76 -13.06
C THR A 52 -12.78 13.65 -13.16
N TRP A 53 -13.24 12.41 -13.36
CA TRP A 53 -12.39 11.25 -13.59
C TRP A 53 -12.85 10.48 -14.83
N THR A 54 -11.94 9.76 -15.45
CA THR A 54 -12.25 8.90 -16.61
C THR A 54 -11.45 7.60 -16.54
N LEU A 55 -12.06 6.50 -16.99
CA LEU A 55 -11.38 5.24 -17.29
C LEU A 55 -11.19 5.12 -18.79
N ASP A 56 -9.94 5.15 -19.25
CA ASP A 56 -9.62 5.12 -20.67
C ASP A 56 -8.36 4.30 -20.95
N LEU A 57 -8.09 4.03 -22.22
CA LEU A 57 -6.84 3.41 -22.68
C LEU A 57 -5.67 4.38 -22.48
N PRO A 58 -4.43 3.87 -22.29
CA PRO A 58 -3.24 4.70 -22.28
C PRO A 58 -3.10 5.47 -23.61
N ALA A 59 -2.42 6.61 -23.57
CA ALA A 59 -2.19 7.39 -24.79
C ALA A 59 -1.44 6.58 -25.87
N ASP A 60 -1.96 6.62 -27.10
CA ASP A 60 -1.33 5.97 -28.26
C ASP A 60 -0.04 6.67 -28.72
N GLU A 61 0.14 7.95 -28.36
CA GLU A 61 1.29 8.76 -28.77
C GLU A 61 2.57 8.38 -28.00
N VAL A 62 3.69 8.26 -28.72
CA VAL A 62 5.00 7.89 -28.14
C VAL A 62 6.06 8.93 -28.49
N PRO A 63 6.61 9.69 -27.51
CA PRO A 63 6.24 9.69 -26.09
C PRO A 63 4.93 10.44 -25.83
N SER A 64 4.21 10.04 -24.78
CA SER A 64 3.01 10.74 -24.31
C SER A 64 3.34 12.16 -23.83
N GLU A 65 2.35 13.05 -23.88
CA GLU A 65 2.52 14.44 -23.45
C GLU A 65 2.68 14.58 -21.92
N LEU A 66 1.97 13.75 -21.15
CA LEU A 66 2.06 13.69 -19.70
C LEU A 66 2.51 12.29 -19.25
N PRO A 67 3.05 12.16 -18.02
CA PRO A 67 3.25 10.86 -17.40
C PRO A 67 1.94 10.05 -17.43
N GLU A 68 2.01 8.80 -17.87
CA GLU A 68 0.85 7.90 -17.89
C GLU A 68 0.60 7.31 -16.50
N PRO A 69 -0.68 7.14 -16.10
CA PRO A 69 -1.04 6.41 -14.88
C PRO A 69 -0.76 4.90 -15.05
N SER A 70 -1.01 4.14 -13.99
CA SER A 70 -0.75 2.71 -13.99
C SER A 70 -1.75 1.95 -14.88
N LEU A 71 -1.20 1.21 -15.84
CA LEU A 71 -1.92 0.42 -16.83
C LEU A 71 -2.45 -0.89 -16.24
N GLY A 72 -3.65 -1.30 -16.64
CA GLY A 72 -4.18 -2.63 -16.33
C GLY A 72 -4.77 -2.75 -14.92
N LEU A 73 -5.21 -1.62 -14.37
CA LEU A 73 -5.95 -1.52 -13.11
C LEU A 73 -7.12 -2.52 -13.03
N ASN A 74 -7.82 -2.73 -14.14
CA ASN A 74 -8.98 -3.62 -14.24
C ASN A 74 -8.62 -5.11 -14.08
N PHE A 75 -7.39 -5.52 -14.40
CA PHE A 75 -6.98 -6.94 -14.35
C PHE A 75 -6.97 -7.50 -12.93
N ALA A 76 -6.60 -6.66 -11.96
CA ALA A 76 -6.51 -7.05 -10.55
C ALA A 76 -7.86 -6.97 -9.82
N ARG A 77 -8.92 -6.45 -10.45
CA ARG A 77 -10.20 -6.15 -9.78
C ARG A 77 -10.83 -7.37 -9.13
N ASP A 78 -10.90 -8.47 -9.86
CA ASP A 78 -11.58 -9.70 -9.42
C ASP A 78 -10.62 -10.68 -8.71
N GLY A 79 -9.32 -10.39 -8.72
CA GLY A 79 -8.27 -11.20 -8.08
C GLY A 79 -8.02 -10.89 -6.60
N MET A 80 -8.67 -9.86 -6.03
CA MET A 80 -8.51 -9.48 -4.63
C MET A 80 -9.80 -8.86 -4.06
N GLN A 81 -9.81 -8.59 -2.76
CA GLN A 81 -10.96 -7.94 -2.13
C GLN A 81 -11.15 -6.52 -2.69
N LYS A 82 -12.40 -6.10 -2.97
CA LYS A 82 -12.72 -4.76 -3.50
C LYS A 82 -12.00 -3.63 -2.75
N ARG A 83 -11.85 -3.73 -1.43
CA ARG A 83 -11.15 -2.74 -0.59
C ARG A 83 -9.64 -2.69 -0.84
N GLU A 84 -9.03 -3.85 -1.05
CA GLU A 84 -7.59 -3.96 -1.34
C GLU A 84 -7.29 -3.48 -2.75
N TRP A 85 -8.17 -3.81 -3.69
CA TRP A 85 -8.12 -3.24 -5.03
C TRP A 85 -8.20 -1.72 -5.00
N LEU A 86 -9.20 -1.13 -4.33
CA LEU A 86 -9.33 0.33 -4.19
C LEU A 86 -8.10 0.97 -3.54
N SER A 87 -7.49 0.29 -2.56
CA SER A 87 -6.26 0.75 -1.91
C SER A 87 -5.07 0.73 -2.86
N LEU A 88 -4.94 -0.31 -3.66
CA LEU A 88 -3.94 -0.41 -4.72
C LEU A 88 -4.11 0.72 -5.74
N VAL A 89 -5.34 0.95 -6.22
CA VAL A 89 -5.66 2.05 -7.14
C VAL A 89 -5.22 3.39 -6.55
N ALA A 90 -5.53 3.61 -5.26
CA ALA A 90 -5.21 4.86 -4.57
C ALA A 90 -3.69 5.11 -4.53
N VAL A 91 -2.89 4.09 -4.18
CA VAL A 91 -1.41 4.20 -4.14
C VAL A 91 -0.83 4.55 -5.50
N HIS A 92 -1.28 3.87 -6.56
CA HIS A 92 -0.82 4.13 -7.92
C HIS A 92 -1.26 5.52 -8.41
N SER A 93 -2.45 5.96 -8.01
CA SER A 93 -2.97 7.29 -8.33
C SER A 93 -2.21 8.41 -7.62
N ASP A 94 -1.86 8.24 -6.33
CA ASP A 94 -1.05 9.19 -5.58
C ASP A 94 0.33 9.40 -6.25
N ALA A 95 0.96 8.30 -6.70
CA ALA A 95 2.23 8.37 -7.42
C ALA A 95 2.11 9.12 -8.76
N TRP A 96 1.04 8.84 -9.53
CA TRP A 96 0.77 9.51 -10.80
C TRP A 96 0.54 11.02 -10.63
N LEU A 97 -0.26 11.42 -9.64
CA LEU A 97 -0.52 12.83 -9.36
C LEU A 97 0.76 13.62 -9.04
N ILE A 98 1.67 13.03 -8.25
CA ILE A 98 2.98 13.62 -7.98
C ILE A 98 3.81 13.73 -9.27
N ALA A 99 3.83 12.67 -10.10
CA ALA A 99 4.56 12.68 -11.36
C ALA A 99 4.08 13.81 -12.29
N VAL A 100 2.76 13.98 -12.44
CA VAL A 100 2.16 15.05 -13.25
C VAL A 100 2.48 16.44 -12.69
N ALA A 101 2.36 16.62 -11.36
CA ALA A 101 2.67 17.92 -10.73
C ALA A 101 4.13 18.33 -10.97
N PHE A 102 5.08 17.40 -10.81
CA PHE A 102 6.50 17.67 -11.02
C PHE A 102 6.91 17.71 -12.50
N PHE A 103 6.14 17.09 -13.39
CA PHE A 103 6.29 17.29 -14.84
C PHE A 103 6.05 18.75 -15.22
N TYR A 104 4.95 19.35 -14.76
CA TYR A 104 4.71 20.79 -14.95
C TYR A 104 5.72 21.65 -14.17
N GLY A 105 6.17 21.17 -13.01
CA GLY A 105 7.16 21.81 -12.15
C GLY A 105 8.59 21.85 -12.68
N VAL A 106 8.89 21.36 -13.90
CA VAL A 106 10.26 21.24 -14.42
C VAL A 106 11.02 22.58 -14.48
N LYS A 107 10.31 23.69 -14.69
CA LYS A 107 10.90 25.05 -14.74
C LYS A 107 10.98 25.74 -13.38
N LEU A 108 10.43 25.15 -12.33
CA LEU A 108 10.52 25.70 -10.98
C LEU A 108 11.96 25.58 -10.47
N ASP A 109 12.41 26.56 -9.68
CA ASP A 109 13.65 26.47 -8.94
C ASP A 109 13.52 25.50 -7.74
N ALA A 110 14.63 25.29 -7.01
CA ALA A 110 14.64 24.38 -5.87
C ALA A 110 13.62 24.79 -4.79
N LEU A 111 13.46 26.09 -4.55
CA LEU A 111 12.53 26.62 -3.56
C LEU A 111 11.07 26.43 -4.01
N GLY A 112 10.77 26.67 -5.28
CA GLY A 112 9.46 26.45 -5.88
C GLY A 112 9.04 24.99 -5.81
N ARG A 113 9.94 24.06 -6.13
CA ARG A 113 9.68 22.61 -5.98
C ARG A 113 9.44 22.19 -4.53
N ALA A 114 10.20 22.75 -3.58
CA ALA A 114 9.99 22.49 -2.16
C ALA A 114 8.64 23.02 -1.67
N ARG A 115 8.22 24.21 -2.11
CA ARG A 115 6.91 24.80 -1.80
C ARG A 115 5.76 23.98 -2.38
N LEU A 116 5.88 23.56 -3.65
CA LEU A 116 4.89 22.68 -4.29
C LEU A 116 4.73 21.37 -3.52
N PHE A 117 5.84 20.72 -3.15
CA PHE A 117 5.79 19.50 -2.35
C PHE A 117 5.13 19.73 -0.99
N ALA A 118 5.43 20.83 -0.32
CA ALA A 118 4.82 21.17 0.97
C ALA A 118 3.30 21.40 0.85
N GLN A 119 2.83 22.03 -0.23
CA GLN A 119 1.40 22.18 -0.50
C GLN A 119 0.74 20.82 -0.77
N ILE A 120 1.31 19.99 -1.65
CA ILE A 120 0.83 18.63 -1.91
C ILE A 120 0.72 17.81 -0.61
N ASN A 121 1.76 17.82 0.22
CA ASN A 121 1.85 17.05 1.46
C ASN A 121 1.00 17.64 2.61
N SER A 122 0.35 18.79 2.40
CA SER A 122 -0.62 19.35 3.34
C SER A 122 -1.99 18.66 3.25
N LEU A 123 -2.23 17.91 2.18
CA LEU A 123 -3.43 17.12 1.95
C LEU A 123 -3.16 15.65 2.30
N PRO A 124 -4.15 14.91 2.84
CA PRO A 124 -4.03 13.46 2.97
C PRO A 124 -3.92 12.83 1.58
N THR A 125 -3.09 11.79 1.46
CA THR A 125 -3.04 10.96 0.26
C THR A 125 -4.39 10.29 -0.01
N LEU A 126 -4.66 9.92 -1.26
CA LEU A 126 -5.84 9.14 -1.60
C LEU A 126 -5.85 7.84 -0.78
N PHE A 127 -4.71 7.17 -0.67
CA PHE A 127 -4.58 5.94 0.11
C PHE A 127 -4.96 6.13 1.59
N GLU A 128 -4.53 7.21 2.24
CA GLU A 128 -4.91 7.50 3.62
C GLU A 128 -6.41 7.73 3.78
N VAL A 129 -7.06 8.40 2.80
CA VAL A 129 -8.50 8.64 2.83
C VAL A 129 -9.26 7.31 2.68
N ILE A 130 -8.90 6.52 1.67
CA ILE A 130 -9.54 5.23 1.37
C ILE A 130 -9.35 4.24 2.53
N SER A 131 -8.14 4.12 3.07
CA SER A 131 -7.87 3.19 4.17
C SER A 131 -8.64 3.54 5.45
N LYS A 132 -8.78 4.84 5.76
CA LYS A 132 -9.58 5.30 6.90
C LYS A 132 -11.06 4.96 6.74
N GLN A 133 -11.60 5.11 5.53
CA GLN A 133 -13.01 4.81 5.24
C GLN A 133 -13.33 3.31 5.39
N TYR A 134 -12.38 2.43 5.06
CA TYR A 134 -12.58 0.97 5.08
C TYR A 134 -12.05 0.27 6.35
N GLY A 135 -11.61 1.02 7.36
CA GLY A 135 -11.28 0.51 8.69
C GLY A 135 -9.92 -0.19 8.83
N LYS A 136 -9.02 -0.10 7.83
CA LYS A 136 -7.62 -0.50 8.00
C LYS A 136 -6.88 0.64 8.70
N LYS A 137 -6.45 0.43 9.95
CA LYS A 137 -5.35 1.23 10.52
C LYS A 137 -4.11 0.85 9.72
N ILE A 138 -3.71 1.68 8.77
CA ILE A 138 -2.42 1.56 8.11
C ILE A 138 -1.36 1.58 9.23
N PRO A 139 -0.49 0.56 9.36
CA PRO A 139 0.72 0.69 10.18
C PRO A 139 1.50 1.89 9.63
N PRO A 140 1.83 2.90 10.45
CA PRO A 140 2.53 4.08 9.94
C PRO A 140 3.81 3.62 9.23
N ILE A 141 3.96 3.97 7.95
CA ILE A 141 5.27 3.95 7.33
C ILE A 141 6.10 4.96 8.13
N MET A 142 6.99 4.43 8.98
CA MET A 142 7.79 5.25 9.87
C MET A 142 8.55 6.30 9.04
N GLN A 143 8.16 7.57 9.21
CA GLN A 143 8.95 8.71 8.77
C GLN A 143 10.29 8.66 9.50
N ASN A 144 11.30 8.09 8.86
CA ASN A 144 12.68 8.24 9.31
C ASN A 144 13.17 9.64 8.94
N VAL A 145 12.91 10.61 9.82
CA VAL A 145 13.75 11.81 9.92
C VAL A 145 14.14 11.98 11.38
N ALA A 146 15.31 11.47 11.73
CA ALA A 146 15.97 11.82 12.99
C ALA A 146 17.02 12.91 12.74
N PRO A 147 17.02 14.00 13.51
CA PRO A 147 18.25 14.63 13.95
C PRO A 147 18.63 14.08 15.33
N THR A 148 19.88 13.67 15.45
CA THR A 148 20.56 13.15 16.63
C THR A 148 20.45 14.05 17.86
N SER A 149 20.04 13.50 19.01
CA SER A 149 20.63 13.76 20.34
C SER A 149 20.09 12.79 21.40
N VAL A 150 20.98 12.02 22.02
CA VAL A 150 20.78 11.20 23.26
C VAL A 150 21.07 12.11 24.47
N PRO A 151 20.61 11.93 25.75
CA PRO A 151 20.28 10.68 26.50
C PRO A 151 19.15 10.84 27.58
N PRO A 152 18.99 10.04 28.69
CA PRO A 152 19.54 8.72 29.08
C PRO A 152 18.47 7.64 29.45
N ALA A 153 18.99 6.43 29.65
CA ALA A 153 18.29 5.15 29.78
C ALA A 153 17.38 4.96 31.00
N LYS A 154 16.25 4.28 30.78
CA LYS A 154 15.51 3.51 31.81
C LYS A 154 15.27 2.08 31.31
N LYS A 155 15.32 1.14 32.26
CA LYS A 155 15.38 -0.32 32.12
C LYS A 155 14.37 -0.88 31.10
N LYS A 156 14.86 -1.48 30.02
CA LYS A 156 14.06 -2.16 29.00
C LYS A 156 13.42 -3.42 29.58
N LYS A 157 12.08 -3.46 29.60
CA LYS A 157 11.38 -4.70 29.27
C LYS A 157 11.88 -5.06 27.87
N ILE A 158 12.44 -6.25 27.68
CA ILE A 158 12.83 -6.70 26.35
C ILE A 158 11.53 -7.01 25.62
N GLU A 159 10.91 -5.97 25.05
CA GLU A 159 9.92 -6.14 23.99
C GLU A 159 10.72 -6.68 22.80
N ARG A 160 10.42 -7.94 22.41
CA ARG A 160 10.98 -8.50 21.19
C ARG A 160 10.56 -7.58 20.03
N PRO A 161 11.49 -7.21 19.14
CA PRO A 161 11.14 -6.50 17.92
C PRO A 161 10.02 -7.25 17.19
N THR A 162 9.03 -6.53 16.68
CA THR A 162 7.95 -7.09 15.88
C THR A 162 8.43 -7.59 14.52
N GLU A 163 9.59 -7.12 14.08
CA GLU A 163 10.27 -7.53 12.85
C GLU A 163 11.78 -7.69 13.06
N SER A 164 12.40 -8.60 12.32
CA SER A 164 13.85 -8.83 12.33
C SER A 164 14.38 -9.25 10.96
N SER A 165 15.66 -8.99 10.71
CA SER A 165 16.35 -9.44 9.49
C SER A 165 16.82 -10.91 9.56
N ALA A 166 16.75 -11.53 10.74
CA ALA A 166 17.14 -12.92 10.97
C ALA A 166 16.20 -13.56 12.01
N PRO A 167 15.85 -14.84 11.86
CA PRO A 167 15.03 -15.53 12.83
C PRO A 167 15.84 -15.79 14.10
N SER A 168 15.18 -15.72 15.25
CA SER A 168 15.71 -16.10 16.55
C SER A 168 15.21 -17.48 17.02
N GLY A 169 14.13 -17.98 16.40
CA GLY A 169 13.53 -19.28 16.71
C GLY A 169 14.19 -20.47 16.02
N ARG A 170 13.55 -21.64 16.15
CA ARG A 170 13.92 -22.84 15.39
C ARG A 170 12.96 -23.05 14.22
N PRO A 171 13.39 -23.63 13.08
CA PRO A 171 12.48 -23.94 11.97
C PRO A 171 11.30 -24.81 12.43
N LEU A 172 10.12 -24.53 11.87
CA LEU A 172 8.93 -25.39 11.98
C LEU A 172 9.20 -26.73 11.29
N ARG A 173 8.81 -27.84 11.92
CA ARG A 173 8.94 -29.21 11.39
C ARG A 173 7.57 -29.86 11.25
N ALA A 174 7.49 -30.91 10.41
CA ALA A 174 6.25 -31.68 10.23
C ALA A 174 5.70 -32.24 11.56
N ASP A 175 6.58 -32.66 12.48
CA ASP A 175 6.20 -33.17 13.80
C ASP A 175 5.55 -32.10 14.70
N ASP A 176 5.74 -30.81 14.38
CA ASP A 176 5.13 -29.71 15.12
C ASP A 176 3.67 -29.49 14.74
N LEU A 177 3.19 -30.06 13.61
CA LEU A 177 1.84 -29.90 13.06
C LEU A 177 0.75 -30.63 13.87
N THR A 178 0.65 -30.28 15.15
CA THR A 178 -0.30 -30.83 16.11
C THR A 178 -1.21 -29.72 16.64
N PRO A 179 -2.35 -30.05 17.28
CA PRO A 179 -3.21 -29.06 17.95
C PRO A 179 -2.49 -28.18 18.99
N LEU A 180 -1.28 -28.56 19.42
CA LEU A 180 -0.43 -27.79 20.35
C LEU A 180 0.22 -26.55 19.70
N LEU A 181 0.06 -26.35 18.38
CA LEU A 181 0.49 -25.12 17.72
C LEU A 181 -0.27 -23.89 18.20
N LYS A 182 -1.53 -24.05 18.62
CA LYS A 182 -2.35 -22.95 19.11
C LYS A 182 -1.74 -22.34 20.38
N GLY A 183 -1.55 -21.03 20.38
CA GLY A 183 -0.94 -20.23 21.45
C GLY A 183 0.59 -20.17 21.39
N ARG A 184 1.23 -20.76 20.38
CA ARG A 184 2.69 -20.66 20.18
C ARG A 184 3.01 -19.37 19.45
N GLN A 185 4.08 -18.70 19.90
CA GLN A 185 4.68 -17.61 19.14
C GLN A 185 5.63 -18.18 18.08
N ALA A 186 5.67 -17.50 16.94
CA ALA A 186 6.52 -17.84 15.82
C ALA A 186 7.02 -16.57 15.12
N GLU A 187 8.02 -16.73 14.28
CA GLU A 187 8.52 -15.73 13.35
C GLU A 187 8.17 -16.21 11.93
N LEU A 188 7.42 -15.41 11.18
CA LEU A 188 7.00 -15.68 9.81
C LEU A 188 7.86 -14.86 8.84
N PHE A 189 8.50 -15.51 7.86
CA PHE A 189 9.31 -14.84 6.85
C PHE A 189 8.44 -14.30 5.71
N TRP A 190 8.66 -13.04 5.34
CA TRP A 190 8.00 -12.41 4.20
C TRP A 190 8.99 -12.19 3.05
N PRO A 191 8.82 -12.86 1.89
CA PRO A 191 9.78 -12.79 0.79
C PRO A 191 9.99 -11.40 0.19
N ASP A 192 8.94 -10.56 0.14
CA ASP A 192 8.99 -9.26 -0.57
C ASP A 192 9.97 -8.29 0.07
N ASN A 193 10.05 -8.29 1.40
CA ASN A 193 10.91 -7.38 2.16
C ASN A 193 12.06 -8.09 2.88
N LYS A 194 12.10 -9.43 2.83
CA LYS A 194 13.13 -10.27 3.46
C LYS A 194 13.23 -10.11 4.98
N LEU A 195 12.08 -9.86 5.62
CA LEU A 195 11.99 -9.72 7.07
C LEU A 195 11.21 -10.89 7.70
N TRP A 196 11.47 -11.10 8.98
CA TRP A 196 10.78 -12.05 9.85
C TRP A 196 9.85 -11.28 10.78
N TYR A 197 8.58 -11.66 10.83
CA TYR A 197 7.55 -11.01 11.62
C TYR A 197 7.12 -11.86 12.81
N LEU A 198 7.01 -11.24 13.98
CA LEU A 198 6.51 -11.90 15.18
C LEU A 198 4.99 -12.12 15.07
N VAL A 199 4.59 -13.39 15.14
CA VAL A 199 3.19 -13.82 15.05
C VAL A 199 2.84 -14.77 16.19
N GLU A 200 1.56 -14.84 16.53
CA GLU A 200 1.01 -15.87 17.41
C GLU A 200 0.03 -16.74 16.63
N ILE A 201 0.15 -18.06 16.75
CA ILE A 201 -0.76 -19.00 16.09
C ILE A 201 -2.02 -19.11 16.96
N ILE A 202 -3.13 -18.54 16.50
CA ILE A 202 -4.39 -18.49 17.26
C ILE A 202 -5.33 -19.66 16.97
N ALA A 203 -5.16 -20.34 15.84
CA ALA A 203 -5.87 -21.58 15.53
C ALA A 203 -5.04 -22.49 14.61
N TYR A 204 -5.29 -23.78 14.67
CA TYR A 204 -4.75 -24.75 13.71
C TYR A 204 -5.77 -25.87 13.46
N ASN A 205 -6.03 -26.14 12.19
CA ASN A 205 -6.89 -27.22 11.73
C ASN A 205 -6.06 -28.32 11.04
N PRO A 206 -5.82 -29.47 11.70
CA PRO A 206 -4.97 -30.52 11.15
C PRO A 206 -5.58 -31.24 9.94
N LYS A 207 -6.90 -31.15 9.70
CA LYS A 207 -7.54 -31.84 8.57
C LYS A 207 -7.24 -31.18 7.24
N VAL A 208 -7.25 -29.85 7.24
CA VAL A 208 -6.98 -29.03 6.04
C VAL A 208 -5.59 -28.40 6.08
N LYS A 209 -4.81 -28.69 7.13
CA LYS A 209 -3.47 -28.16 7.38
C LYS A 209 -3.40 -26.63 7.25
N GLN A 210 -4.39 -25.96 7.80
CA GLN A 210 -4.48 -24.51 7.81
C GLN A 210 -4.28 -24.00 9.24
N ALA A 211 -3.44 -22.99 9.42
CA ALA A 211 -3.33 -22.27 10.68
C ALA A 211 -3.85 -20.85 10.51
N LYS A 212 -4.38 -20.29 11.59
CA LYS A 212 -4.67 -18.86 11.67
C LYS A 212 -3.65 -18.24 12.61
N ILE A 213 -3.03 -17.16 12.17
CA ILE A 213 -2.09 -16.37 12.96
C ILE A 213 -2.65 -14.99 13.27
N VAL A 214 -2.06 -14.33 14.26
CA VAL A 214 -2.21 -12.91 14.52
C VAL A 214 -0.83 -12.27 14.62
N TYR A 215 -0.62 -11.17 13.91
CA TYR A 215 0.59 -10.37 14.01
C TYR A 215 0.58 -9.54 15.29
N ALA A 216 1.74 -9.03 15.72
CA ALA A 216 1.79 -8.05 16.81
C ALA A 216 0.97 -6.77 16.53
N SER A 217 0.67 -6.47 15.25
CA SER A 217 -0.22 -5.39 14.83
C SER A 217 -1.71 -5.66 15.15
N GLY A 218 -2.07 -6.91 15.42
CA GLY A 218 -3.44 -7.38 15.61
C GLY A 218 -4.12 -7.86 14.33
N GLU A 219 -3.43 -7.85 13.19
CA GLU A 219 -3.93 -8.40 11.93
C GLU A 219 -3.95 -9.93 11.98
N GLU A 220 -5.02 -10.54 11.46
CA GLU A 220 -5.16 -11.99 11.36
C GLU A 220 -4.94 -12.46 9.93
N GLU A 221 -4.31 -13.61 9.76
CA GLU A 221 -4.07 -14.22 8.45
C GLU A 221 -4.19 -15.74 8.54
N ASP A 222 -4.70 -16.36 7.47
CA ASP A 222 -4.79 -17.80 7.33
C ASP A 222 -3.61 -18.32 6.48
N LEU A 223 -2.87 -19.29 7.01
CA LEU A 223 -1.67 -19.87 6.41
C LEU A 223 -1.91 -21.32 5.98
N GLU A 224 -1.43 -21.68 4.80
CA GLU A 224 -1.30 -23.06 4.35
C GLU A 224 -0.01 -23.70 4.91
N MET A 225 -0.14 -24.60 5.87
CA MET A 225 1.01 -25.13 6.61
C MET A 225 1.93 -26.01 5.76
N ASP A 226 1.42 -26.63 4.69
CA ASP A 226 2.24 -27.41 3.76
C ASP A 226 3.20 -26.52 2.95
N GLU A 227 2.76 -25.33 2.54
CA GLU A 227 3.59 -24.34 1.86
C GLU A 227 4.64 -23.77 2.82
N ILE A 228 4.21 -23.34 4.01
CA ILE A 228 5.11 -22.82 5.05
C ILE A 228 6.23 -23.81 5.41
N LEU A 229 5.90 -25.11 5.53
CA LEU A 229 6.89 -26.15 5.79
C LEU A 229 7.83 -26.37 4.60
N ARG A 230 7.29 -26.38 3.38
CA ARG A 230 8.08 -26.59 2.15
C ARG A 230 9.11 -25.47 1.97
N GLU A 231 8.73 -24.25 2.27
CA GLU A 231 9.56 -23.06 2.05
C GLU A 231 10.41 -22.69 3.27
N GLY A 232 10.11 -23.26 4.44
CA GLY A 232 10.84 -22.97 5.67
C GLY A 232 10.58 -21.57 6.22
N HIS A 233 9.43 -20.98 5.85
CA HIS A 233 9.07 -19.59 6.14
C HIS A 233 8.56 -19.36 7.57
N MET A 234 8.63 -20.35 8.46
CA MET A 234 8.22 -20.18 9.85
C MET A 234 9.24 -20.76 10.83
N HIS A 235 9.57 -19.97 11.85
CA HIS A 235 10.39 -20.41 12.98
C HIS A 235 9.59 -20.30 14.29
N LEU A 236 9.50 -21.39 15.05
CA LEU A 236 8.85 -21.43 16.34
C LEU A 236 9.76 -20.88 17.44
N LEU A 237 9.18 -20.12 18.38
CA LEU A 237 9.85 -19.52 19.53
C LEU A 237 9.73 -20.33 20.83
#